data_AF-A0ABD7VRF6-F1
#
_entry.id   AF-A0ABD7VRF6-F1
#
_cell.length_a   1.000
_cell.length_b   1.000
_cell.length_c   1.000
_cell.angle_alpha   90.00
_cell.angle_beta   90.00
_cell.angle_gamma   90.00
#
_symmetry.space_group_name_H-M   'P 1'
#
loop_
_entity.id
_entity.type
_entity.pdbx_description
1 polymer ?
#
loop_
_entity_poly.entity_id
_entity_poly.type
_entity_poly.pdbx_seq_one_letter_code
_entity_poly.pdbx_strand_id
1 'polypeptide(L)'
;MVLSVVFLVVYSWEILSRTHIALCETVINVIWVVFVVDYVVSLWWAFVTVTTVGYGDFSPVTFQGKIIAVVLMFTGIALIGIATATLASWIVDQVNLETDRREDAREKEVAKEAAQEAIASVAAKARVPEGNKRAAAPGSAAAMPPSPEIELLREEVRELAAMVAGLRAELERR
;
A
#
# COMPACT_ATOMS: atom_id res chain seq x y z
N MET A 1 70.15 -16.04 -55.46
CA MET A 1 70.93 -15.91 -54.21
C MET A 1 70.41 -14.74 -53.38
N VAL A 2 70.60 -13.47 -53.77
CA VAL A 2 70.15 -12.30 -52.98
C VAL A 2 68.64 -12.27 -52.72
N LEU A 3 67.82 -12.49 -53.76
CA LEU A 3 66.35 -12.54 -53.64
C LEU A 3 65.86 -13.61 -52.66
N SER A 4 66.52 -14.77 -52.63
CA SER A 4 66.16 -15.89 -51.76
C SER A 4 66.44 -15.56 -50.29
N VAL A 5 67.53 -14.85 -50.01
CA VAL A 5 67.88 -14.41 -48.65
C VAL A 5 66.89 -13.35 -48.17
N VAL A 6 66.55 -12.37 -49.01
CA VAL A 6 65.57 -11.33 -48.67
C VAL A 6 64.20 -11.93 -48.39
N PHE A 7 63.76 -12.88 -49.22
CA PHE A 7 62.49 -13.58 -49.02
C PHE A 7 62.42 -14.31 -47.67
N LEU A 8 63.48 -15.04 -47.29
CA LEU A 8 63.52 -15.79 -46.03
C LEU A 8 63.47 -14.85 -44.81
N VAL A 9 64.15 -13.70 -44.87
CA VAL A 9 64.14 -12.71 -43.79
C VAL A 9 62.75 -12.07 -43.63
N VAL A 10 62.12 -11.66 -44.73
CA VAL A 10 60.77 -11.05 -44.69
C VAL A 10 59.73 -12.06 -44.21
N TYR A 11 59.79 -13.30 -44.71
CA TYR A 11 58.85 -14.35 -44.31
C TYR A 11 59.04 -14.78 -42.85
N SER A 12 60.29 -14.88 -42.38
CA SER A 12 60.59 -15.13 -40.97
C SER A 12 60.08 -14.01 -40.07
N TRP A 13 60.20 -12.75 -40.50
CA TRP A 13 59.68 -11.58 -39.77
C TRP A 13 58.15 -11.58 -39.70
N GLU A 14 57.48 -11.90 -40.82
CA GLU A 14 56.01 -11.98 -40.86
C GLU A 14 55.47 -13.10 -39.96
N ILE A 15 56.07 -14.29 -39.99
CA ILE A 15 55.69 -15.42 -39.12
C ILE A 15 55.90 -15.08 -37.65
N LEU A 16 57.05 -14.48 -37.29
CA LEU A 16 57.34 -14.11 -35.92
C LEU A 16 56.37 -13.03 -35.42
N SER A 17 56.08 -12.03 -36.25
CA SER A 17 55.13 -10.96 -35.92
C SER A 17 53.70 -11.50 -35.78
N ARG A 18 53.23 -12.36 -36.70
CA ARG A 18 51.91 -13.01 -36.59
C ARG A 18 51.79 -13.90 -35.37
N THR A 19 52.83 -14.70 -35.08
CA THR A 19 52.84 -15.62 -33.93
C THR A 19 52.86 -14.85 -32.61
N HIS A 20 53.66 -13.78 -32.52
CA HIS A 20 53.72 -12.94 -31.33
C HIS A 20 52.40 -12.18 -31.09
N ILE A 21 51.77 -11.64 -32.13
CA ILE A 21 50.46 -10.96 -32.02
C ILE A 21 49.35 -11.94 -31.62
N ALA A 22 49.28 -13.11 -32.26
CA ALA A 22 48.28 -14.13 -31.93
C ALA A 22 48.47 -14.71 -30.52
N LEU A 23 49.73 -14.87 -30.07
CA LEU A 23 50.04 -15.30 -28.71
C LEU A 23 49.62 -14.23 -27.69
N CYS A 24 49.93 -12.95 -27.94
CA CYS A 24 49.47 -11.85 -27.09
C CYS A 24 47.94 -11.79 -27.00
N GLU A 25 47.24 -11.91 -28.12
CA GLU A 25 45.76 -11.92 -28.15
C GLU A 25 45.19 -13.11 -27.39
N THR A 26 45.77 -14.29 -27.56
CA THR A 26 45.36 -15.50 -26.82
C THR A 26 45.56 -15.31 -25.31
N VAL A 27 46.71 -14.75 -24.91
CA VAL A 27 46.99 -14.46 -23.49
C VAL A 27 46.00 -13.45 -22.93
N ILE A 28 45.71 -12.37 -23.66
CA ILE A 28 44.72 -11.36 -23.26
C ILE A 28 43.34 -12.00 -23.10
N ASN A 29 42.92 -12.83 -24.06
CA ASN A 29 41.64 -13.52 -24.00
C ASN A 29 41.55 -14.48 -22.80
N VAL A 30 42.62 -15.21 -22.50
CA VAL A 30 42.68 -16.09 -21.33
C VAL A 30 42.60 -15.28 -20.03
N ILE A 31 43.32 -14.15 -19.93
CA ILE A 31 43.26 -13.26 -18.77
C ILE A 31 41.84 -12.72 -18.60
N TRP A 32 41.18 -12.31 -19.69
CA TRP A 32 39.79 -11.87 -19.66
C TRP A 32 38.85 -12.97 -19.13
N VAL A 33 39.00 -14.21 -19.59
CA VAL A 33 38.19 -15.33 -19.11
C VAL A 33 38.40 -15.57 -17.62
N VAL A 34 39.65 -15.59 -17.15
CA VAL A 34 39.97 -15.75 -15.72
C VAL A 34 39.36 -14.61 -14.91
N PHE A 35 39.53 -13.37 -15.34
CA PHE A 35 38.98 -12.20 -14.67
C PHE A 35 37.45 -12.25 -14.57
N VAL A 36 36.76 -12.68 -15.63
CA VAL A 36 35.29 -12.85 -15.61
C VAL A 36 34.89 -13.90 -14.58
N VAL A 37 35.60 -15.02 -14.49
CA VAL A 37 35.31 -16.06 -13.51
C VAL A 37 35.49 -15.53 -12.08
N ASP A 38 36.62 -14.89 -11.77
CA ASP A 38 36.86 -14.26 -10.46
C ASP A 38 35.80 -13.22 -10.10
N TYR A 39 35.37 -12.41 -11.07
CA TYR A 39 34.32 -11.43 -10.89
C TYR A 39 32.97 -12.08 -10.57
N VAL A 40 32.58 -13.12 -11.30
CA VAL A 40 31.32 -13.86 -11.07
C VAL A 40 31.31 -14.52 -9.69
N VAL A 41 32.43 -15.09 -9.24
CA VAL A 41 32.55 -15.65 -7.88
C VAL A 41 32.39 -14.57 -6.81
N SER A 42 32.98 -13.39 -7.02
CA SER A 42 32.84 -12.25 -6.11
C SER A 42 31.39 -11.73 -6.06
N LEU A 43 30.71 -11.70 -7.21
CA LEU A 43 29.31 -11.30 -7.31
C LEU A 43 28.38 -12.32 -6.63
N TRP A 44 28.66 -13.62 -6.79
CA TRP A 44 27.94 -14.68 -6.09
C TRP A 44 28.04 -14.51 -4.58
N TRP A 45 29.26 -14.26 -4.06
CA TRP A 45 29.45 -13.96 -2.63
C TRP A 45 28.62 -12.75 -2.18
N ALA A 46 28.59 -11.68 -2.98
CA ALA A 46 27.81 -10.50 -2.65
C ALA A 46 26.31 -10.81 -2.60
N PHE A 47 25.80 -11.59 -3.57
CA PHE A 47 24.41 -12.01 -3.61
C PHE A 47 24.03 -12.84 -2.38
N VAL A 48 24.81 -13.87 -2.06
CA VAL A 48 24.63 -14.75 -0.88
C VAL A 48 24.63 -13.95 0.43
N THR A 49 25.45 -12.90 0.51
CA THR A 49 25.52 -12.00 1.66
C THR A 49 24.27 -11.13 1.76
N VAL A 50 23.83 -10.53 0.64
CA VAL A 50 22.62 -9.69 0.58
C VAL A 50 21.37 -10.49 0.90
N THR A 51 21.26 -11.73 0.42
CA THR A 51 20.16 -12.64 0.74
C THR A 51 20.28 -13.24 2.13
N THR A 52 21.27 -12.84 2.94
CA THR A 52 21.52 -13.32 4.31
C THR A 52 21.72 -14.83 4.44
N VAL A 53 22.06 -15.52 3.35
CA VAL A 53 22.34 -16.97 3.36
C VAL A 53 23.70 -17.24 3.99
N GLY A 54 24.71 -16.46 3.58
CA GLY A 54 26.03 -16.43 4.22
C GLY A 54 26.72 -17.79 4.38
N TYR A 55 27.00 -18.51 3.29
CA TYR A 55 27.71 -19.80 3.35
C TYR A 55 29.07 -19.74 4.05
N GLY A 56 29.74 -18.57 4.02
CA GLY A 56 31.02 -18.34 4.71
C GLY A 56 32.23 -18.97 4.02
N ASP A 57 32.07 -19.42 2.78
CA ASP A 57 33.12 -19.96 1.91
C ASP A 57 34.11 -18.87 1.45
N PHE A 58 33.61 -17.68 1.16
CA PHE A 58 34.43 -16.52 0.81
C PHE A 58 34.22 -15.37 1.79
N SER A 59 35.30 -14.67 2.17
CA SER A 59 35.21 -13.46 2.98
C SER A 59 36.35 -12.49 2.66
N PRO A 60 36.10 -11.17 2.65
CA PRO A 60 37.15 -10.19 2.38
C PRO A 60 38.12 -10.13 3.56
N VAL A 61 39.37 -10.49 3.29
CA VAL A 61 40.47 -10.41 4.28
C VAL A 61 41.02 -8.98 4.44
N THR A 62 40.85 -8.14 3.41
CA THR A 62 41.40 -6.78 3.36
C THR A 62 40.54 -5.77 4.12
N PHE A 63 41.16 -4.72 4.67
CA PHE A 63 40.45 -3.67 5.40
C PHE A 63 39.39 -2.96 4.54
N GLN A 64 39.74 -2.61 3.30
CA GLN A 64 38.82 -1.99 2.35
C GLN A 64 37.65 -2.92 1.98
N GLY A 65 37.92 -4.22 1.76
CA GLY A 65 36.88 -5.20 1.46
C GLY A 65 35.91 -5.40 2.62
N LYS A 66 36.38 -5.32 3.87
CA LYS A 66 35.53 -5.38 5.07
C LYS A 66 34.56 -4.20 5.16
N ILE A 67 34.99 -2.99 4.81
CA ILE A 67 34.09 -1.82 4.78
C ILE A 67 32.95 -2.04 3.78
N ILE A 68 33.28 -2.52 2.58
CA ILE A 68 32.26 -2.83 1.56
C ILE A 68 31.32 -3.92 2.05
N ALA A 69 31.84 -4.97 2.69
CA ALA A 69 31.03 -6.03 3.28
C ALA A 69 30.04 -5.51 4.33
N VAL A 70 30.48 -4.60 5.21
CA VAL A 70 29.61 -4.00 6.23
C VAL A 70 28.47 -3.22 5.57
N VAL A 71 28.76 -2.38 4.58
CA VAL A 71 27.72 -1.65 3.83
C VAL A 71 26.75 -2.62 3.17
N LEU A 72 27.27 -3.68 2.54
CA LEU A 72 26.46 -4.70 1.88
C LEU A 72 25.51 -5.42 2.84
N MET A 73 25.97 -5.73 4.06
CA MET A 73 25.14 -6.33 5.11
C MET A 73 23.97 -5.42 5.50
N PHE A 74 24.21 -4.11 5.68
CA PHE A 74 23.14 -3.15 5.95
C PHE A 74 22.14 -3.08 4.80
N THR A 75 22.62 -3.12 3.55
CA THR A 75 21.75 -3.17 2.36
C THR A 75 20.84 -4.41 2.37
N GLY A 76 21.38 -5.59 2.70
CA GLY A 76 20.58 -6.82 2.80
C GLY A 76 19.46 -6.73 3.84
N ILE A 77 19.76 -6.23 5.04
CA ILE A 77 18.77 -6.03 6.10
C ILE A 77 17.69 -5.02 5.67
N ALA A 78 18.09 -3.91 5.04
CA ALA A 78 17.17 -2.90 4.54
C ALA A 78 16.22 -3.47 3.47
N LEU A 79 16.73 -4.29 2.54
CA LEU A 79 15.94 -4.92 1.49
C LEU A 79 14.86 -5.85 2.07
N ILE A 80 15.23 -6.73 3.01
CA ILE A 80 14.28 -7.63 3.66
C ILE A 80 13.25 -6.84 4.49
N GLY A 81 13.69 -5.77 5.16
CA GLY A 81 12.81 -4.88 5.92
C GLY A 81 11.76 -4.20 5.04
N ILE A 82 12.16 -3.66 3.89
CA ILE A 82 11.25 -3.04 2.91
C ILE A 82 10.29 -4.09 2.35
N ALA A 83 10.78 -5.25 1.95
CA ALA A 83 9.93 -6.33 1.44
C ALA A 83 8.87 -6.76 2.47
N THR A 84 9.28 -6.89 3.74
CA THR A 84 8.37 -7.22 4.84
C THR A 84 7.34 -6.11 5.07
N ALA A 85 7.76 -4.84 5.05
CA ALA A 85 6.86 -3.70 5.20
C ALA A 85 5.82 -3.64 4.07
N THR A 86 6.23 -3.86 2.82
CA THR A 86 5.31 -3.91 1.68
C THR A 86 4.29 -5.04 1.81
N LEU A 87 4.72 -6.22 2.25
CA LEU A 87 3.82 -7.34 2.51
C LEU A 87 2.85 -7.04 3.67
N ALA A 88 3.34 -6.42 4.74
CA ALA A 88 2.51 -6.02 5.87
C ALA A 88 1.45 -4.99 5.45
N SER A 89 1.83 -3.97 4.68
CA SER A 89 0.89 -2.99 4.11
C SER A 89 -0.18 -3.68 3.27
N TRP A 90 0.19 -4.63 2.41
CA TRP A 90 -0.78 -5.36 1.59
C TRP A 90 -1.78 -6.15 2.45
N ILE A 91 -1.34 -6.81 3.52
CA ILE A 91 -2.22 -7.53 4.44
C ILE A 91 -3.15 -6.56 5.18
N VAL A 92 -2.61 -5.45 5.68
CA VAL A 92 -3.39 -4.43 6.41
C VAL A 92 -4.45 -3.81 5.52
N ASP A 93 -4.12 -3.48 4.27
CA ASP A 93 -5.08 -2.94 3.31
C ASP A 93 -6.24 -3.91 3.05
N GLN A 94 -5.98 -5.22 2.96
CA GLN A 94 -7.04 -6.22 2.81
C GLN A 94 -7.98 -6.28 4.02
N VAL A 95 -7.44 -6.15 5.23
CA VAL A 95 -8.25 -6.17 6.47
C VAL A 95 -9.08 -4.89 6.62
N ASN A 96 -8.51 -3.74 6.25
CA ASN A 96 -9.22 -2.46 6.30
C ASN A 96 -10.41 -2.47 5.32
N LEU A 97 -10.24 -3.00 4.10
CA LEU A 97 -11.34 -3.11 3.13
C LEU A 97 -12.52 -3.95 3.64
N GLU A 98 -12.27 -4.99 4.42
CA GLU A 98 -13.34 -5.78 5.02
C GLU A 98 -13.99 -5.07 6.21
N THR A 99 -13.22 -4.30 6.97
CA THR A 99 -13.72 -3.50 8.10
C THR A 99 -14.63 -2.37 7.60
N ASP A 100 -14.17 -1.62 6.59
CA ASP A 100 -14.96 -0.54 5.96
C ASP A 100 -16.29 -1.09 5.40
N ARG A 101 -16.26 -2.25 4.74
CA ARG A 101 -17.48 -2.89 4.22
C ARG A 101 -18.46 -3.29 5.34
N ARG A 102 -17.95 -3.71 6.50
CA ARG A 102 -18.77 -4.07 7.67
C ARG A 102 -19.37 -2.82 8.32
N GLU A 103 -18.62 -1.73 8.38
CA GLU A 103 -19.10 -0.44 8.87
C GLU A 103 -20.20 0.12 7.95
N ASP A 104 -19.98 0.15 6.63
CA ASP A 104 -20.98 0.53 5.64
C ASP A 104 -22.27 -0.31 5.70
N ALA A 105 -22.13 -1.62 5.96
CA ALA A 105 -23.26 -2.53 6.07
C ALA A 105 -24.06 -2.26 7.35
N ARG A 106 -23.37 -2.00 8.47
CA ARG A 106 -24.01 -1.62 9.74
C ARG A 106 -24.72 -0.28 9.64
N GLU A 107 -24.11 0.73 9.04
CA GLU A 107 -24.74 2.04 8.84
C GLU A 107 -26.05 1.91 8.03
N LYS A 108 -26.05 1.07 6.99
CA LYS A 108 -27.24 0.79 6.18
C LYS A 108 -28.31 0.01 6.94
N GLU A 109 -27.93 -0.92 7.83
CA GLU A 109 -28.90 -1.63 8.68
C GLU A 109 -29.54 -0.69 9.70
N VAL A 110 -28.75 0.10 10.42
CA VAL A 110 -29.28 1.06 11.42
C VAL A 110 -30.17 2.12 10.75
N ALA A 111 -29.79 2.61 9.57
CA ALA A 111 -30.61 3.56 8.82
C ALA A 111 -31.95 2.95 8.37
N LYS A 112 -31.98 1.66 8.01
CA LYS A 112 -33.22 0.95 7.67
C LYS A 112 -34.11 0.73 8.88
N GLU A 113 -33.54 0.33 10.01
CA GLU A 113 -34.28 0.14 11.26
C GLU A 113 -34.95 1.45 11.71
N ALA A 114 -34.23 2.57 11.70
CA ALA A 114 -34.78 3.88 12.04
C ALA A 114 -35.90 4.33 11.08
N ALA A 115 -35.74 4.09 9.77
CA ALA A 115 -36.78 4.39 8.79
C ALA A 115 -38.04 3.54 9.00
N GLN A 116 -37.87 2.27 9.37
CA GLN A 116 -38.97 1.34 9.58
C GLN A 116 -39.74 1.64 10.88
N GLU A 117 -39.04 2.08 11.92
CA GLU A 117 -39.64 2.59 13.16
C GLU A 117 -40.45 3.88 12.91
N ALA A 118 -39.91 4.80 12.11
CA ALA A 118 -40.63 6.01 11.72
C ALA A 118 -41.92 5.69 10.93
N ILE A 119 -41.87 4.74 10.00
CA ILE A 119 -43.05 4.29 9.24
C ILE A 119 -44.08 3.61 10.17
N ALA A 120 -43.63 2.78 11.12
CA ALA A 120 -44.51 2.10 12.07
C ALA A 120 -45.24 3.09 13.00
N SER A 121 -44.55 4.13 13.48
CA SER A 121 -45.16 5.15 14.35
C SER A 121 -46.18 6.03 13.60
N VAL A 122 -45.97 6.30 12.30
CA VAL A 122 -46.94 7.02 11.46
C VAL A 122 -48.16 6.16 11.14
N ALA A 123 -47.97 4.86 10.85
CA ALA A 123 -49.07 3.93 10.63
C ALA A 123 -49.93 3.70 11.91
N ALA A 124 -49.31 3.68 13.08
CA ALA A 124 -50.02 3.60 14.36
C ALA A 124 -50.88 4.84 14.63
N LYS A 125 -50.39 6.03 14.28
CA LYS A 125 -51.12 7.30 14.46
C LYS A 125 -52.27 7.46 13.46
N ALA A 126 -52.17 6.86 12.28
CA ALA A 126 -53.25 6.79 11.29
C ALA A 126 -54.38 5.81 11.67
N ARG A 127 -54.21 4.98 12.70
CA ARG A 127 -55.22 4.03 13.19
C ARG A 127 -56.20 4.61 14.23
N VAL A 128 -56.12 5.92 14.55
CA VAL A 128 -57.16 6.61 15.33
C VAL A 128 -58.29 7.01 14.38
N PRO A 129 -59.49 6.41 14.49
CA PRO A 129 -60.54 6.56 13.49
C PRO A 129 -61.15 7.96 13.53
N GLU A 130 -61.23 8.60 12.36
CA GLU A 130 -62.16 9.68 12.05
C GLU A 130 -63.60 9.13 12.12
N GLY A 131 -64.17 9.13 13.33
CA GLY A 131 -65.47 8.54 13.62
C GLY A 131 -66.36 9.48 14.42
N ASN A 132 -67.03 10.39 13.70
CA ASN A 132 -68.34 10.96 14.02
C ASN A 132 -68.57 11.58 15.42
N LYS A 133 -68.63 12.92 15.48
CA LYS A 133 -69.56 13.64 16.36
C LYS A 133 -70.20 14.84 15.65
N ARG A 134 -71.15 14.57 14.75
CA ARG A 134 -72.34 15.43 14.61
C ARG A 134 -73.43 14.84 15.50
N ALA A 135 -73.57 15.38 16.72
CA ALA A 135 -74.82 15.47 17.50
C ALA A 135 -74.50 15.81 18.97
N ALA A 136 -74.72 17.07 19.36
CA ALA A 136 -75.32 17.51 20.64
C ALA A 136 -74.98 18.99 20.86
N ALA A 137 -76.03 19.81 21.00
CA ALA A 137 -75.98 21.25 21.22
C ALA A 137 -75.75 21.59 22.72
N PRO A 138 -75.89 22.85 23.14
CA PRO A 138 -74.82 23.71 23.66
C PRO A 138 -74.78 23.78 25.20
N GLY A 139 -73.59 23.90 25.78
CA GLY A 139 -73.48 24.14 27.23
C GLY A 139 -72.04 24.25 27.73
N SER A 140 -71.65 25.48 28.06
CA SER A 140 -70.84 25.87 29.22
C SER A 140 -69.53 25.12 29.51
N ALA A 141 -68.40 25.81 29.26
CA ALA A 141 -67.14 25.85 30.04
C ALA A 141 -65.97 26.09 29.07
N ALA A 142 -65.62 27.34 28.81
CA ALA A 142 -64.50 28.03 29.49
C ALA A 142 -63.12 27.51 29.03
N ALA A 143 -62.42 28.35 28.28
CA ALA A 143 -61.08 28.16 27.76
C ALA A 143 -60.07 27.83 28.87
N MET A 144 -59.32 26.74 28.72
CA MET A 144 -58.13 26.45 29.52
C MET A 144 -56.90 26.59 28.61
N PRO A 145 -55.91 27.43 28.96
CA PRO A 145 -54.68 27.53 28.17
C PRO A 145 -53.92 26.19 28.20
N PRO A 146 -53.28 25.80 27.09
CA PRO A 146 -52.46 24.58 27.07
C PRO A 146 -51.35 24.69 28.11
N SER A 147 -51.11 23.59 28.82
CA SER A 147 -50.17 23.50 29.93
C SER A 147 -48.73 23.86 29.50
N PRO A 148 -47.97 24.64 30.31
CA PRO A 148 -46.65 25.17 29.97
C PRO A 148 -45.60 24.10 29.61
N GLU A 149 -45.79 22.87 30.07
CA GLU A 149 -44.94 21.73 29.77
C GLU A 149 -45.00 21.30 28.28
N ILE A 150 -46.15 21.51 27.61
CA ILE A 150 -46.32 21.17 26.18
C ILE A 150 -45.68 22.23 25.27
N GLU A 151 -45.61 23.49 25.70
CA GLU A 151 -44.90 24.53 24.95
C GLU A 151 -43.38 24.38 25.05
N LEU A 152 -42.88 24.01 26.23
CA LEU A 152 -41.46 23.75 26.43
C LEU A 152 -40.96 22.60 25.55
N LEU A 153 -41.69 21.48 25.53
CA LEU A 153 -41.37 20.33 24.67
C LEU A 153 -41.47 20.67 23.17
N ARG A 154 -42.38 21.56 22.78
CA ARG A 154 -42.50 22.01 21.38
C ARG A 154 -41.29 22.84 20.95
N GLU A 155 -40.81 23.72 21.82
CA GLU A 155 -39.61 24.53 21.54
C GLU A 155 -38.35 23.67 21.53
N GLU A 156 -38.20 22.71 22.46
CA GLU A 156 -37.08 21.77 22.47
C GLU A 156 -37.01 20.93 21.19
N VAL A 157 -38.15 20.43 20.71
CA VAL A 157 -38.23 19.67 19.46
C VAL A 157 -37.92 20.56 18.25
N ARG A 158 -38.29 21.85 18.27
CA ARG A 158 -37.95 22.80 17.20
C ARG A 158 -36.44 23.10 17.18
N GLU A 159 -35.82 23.31 18.33
CA GLU A 159 -34.37 23.54 18.42
C GLU A 159 -33.58 22.32 17.93
N LEU A 160 -33.95 21.11 18.37
CA LEU A 160 -33.32 19.87 17.91
C LEU A 160 -33.47 19.68 16.39
N ALA A 161 -34.65 19.96 15.83
CA ALA A 161 -34.87 19.88 14.39
C ALA A 161 -34.03 20.88 13.59
N ALA A 162 -33.86 22.11 14.10
CA ALA A 162 -33.02 23.13 13.49
C ALA A 162 -31.53 22.74 13.54
N MET A 163 -31.07 22.18 14.67
CA MET A 163 -29.68 21.74 14.84
C MET A 163 -29.31 20.60 13.88
N VAL A 164 -30.20 19.60 13.73
CA VAL A 164 -30.00 18.48 12.80
C VAL A 164 -29.98 18.94 11.34
N ALA A 165 -30.86 19.89 10.97
CA ALA A 165 -30.86 20.47 9.64
C ALA A 165 -29.56 21.23 9.33
N GLY A 166 -29.00 21.94 10.31
CA GLY A 166 -27.72 22.64 10.18
C GLY A 166 -26.54 21.69 9.99
N LEU A 167 -26.47 20.62 10.79
CA LEU A 167 -25.38 19.63 10.71
C LEU A 167 -25.35 18.91 9.36
N ARG A 168 -26.54 18.61 8.82
CA ARG A 168 -26.69 18.00 7.50
C ARG A 168 -26.19 18.92 6.37
N ALA A 169 -26.49 20.22 6.45
CA ALA A 169 -26.04 21.21 5.47
C ALA A 169 -24.53 21.51 5.54
N GLU A 170 -23.89 21.27 6.68
CA GLU A 170 -22.43 21.40 6.85
C GLU A 170 -21.68 20.19 6.26
N LEU A 171 -22.25 18.98 6.39
CA LEU A 171 -21.72 17.75 5.79
C LEU A 171 -21.83 17.75 4.26
N GLU A 172 -22.91 18.28 3.69
CA GLU A 172 -23.06 18.37 2.22
C GLU A 172 -22.15 19.42 1.56
N ARG A 173 -21.48 20.28 2.34
CA ARG A 173 -20.53 21.31 1.86
C ARG A 173 -19.06 20.90 1.95
N ARG A 174 -18.74 19.78 2.58
CA ARG A 174 -17.39 19.21 2.64
C ARG A 174 -17.23 18.07 1.65
#